data_AF-A0A5B1QXU7-F1
#
_entry.id   AF-A0A5B1QXU7-F1
#
_cell.length_a   1.000
_cell.length_b   1.000
_cell.length_c   1.000
_cell.angle_alpha   90.00
_cell.angle_beta   90.00
_cell.angle_gamma   90.00
#
_symmetry.space_group_name_H-M   'P 1'
#
loop_
_entity.id
_entity.type
_entity.pdbx_description
1 polymer ?
#
loop_
_entity_poly.entity_id
_entity_poly.type
_entity_poly.pdbx_seq_one_letter_code
_entity_poly.pdbx_strand_id
1 'polypeptide(L)'
;FVTSLTLAANNAAAANACGSVLAGHTSEGDEFGDVALWLGEGEFGAGHEEDVLRTLDLAGWLKGDAKPRSVKLGPAGLSPTFKADPSDPDLQGLVQILATLKNKHLFTIDRSQDFDGSVAYFLLGHYSEGKVSGWVALAGMGI
;
A
#
# COMPACT_ATOMS: atom_id res chain seq x y z
N PHE A 1 -9.14 -11.33 -6.53
CA PHE A 1 -8.77 -9.91 -6.33
C PHE A 1 -7.44 -9.76 -5.60
N VAL A 2 -7.34 -10.11 -4.31
CA VAL A 2 -6.12 -9.92 -3.48
C VAL A 2 -4.84 -10.51 -4.11
N THR A 3 -4.89 -11.74 -4.61
CA THR A 3 -3.75 -12.36 -5.31
C THR A 3 -3.35 -11.58 -6.55
N SER A 4 -4.31 -11.16 -7.38
CA SER A 4 -4.05 -10.37 -8.59
C SER A 4 -3.45 -9.00 -8.26
N LEU A 5 -3.94 -8.35 -7.20
CA LEU A 5 -3.41 -7.08 -6.72
C LEU A 5 -1.95 -7.22 -6.24
N THR A 6 -1.65 -8.29 -5.48
CA THR A 6 -0.29 -8.60 -5.04
C THR A 6 0.65 -8.82 -6.24
N LEU A 7 0.26 -9.69 -7.17
CA LEU A 7 1.09 -10.00 -8.35
C LEU A 7 1.30 -8.78 -9.24
N ALA A 8 0.26 -8.00 -9.51
CA ALA A 8 0.38 -6.81 -10.34
C ALA A 8 1.26 -5.73 -9.68
N ALA A 9 1.17 -5.56 -8.36
CA ALA A 9 2.03 -4.63 -7.63
C ALA A 9 3.51 -5.03 -7.76
N ASN A 10 3.83 -6.29 -7.48
CA ASN A 10 5.21 -6.78 -7.58
C ASN A 10 5.75 -6.76 -9.02
N ASN A 11 4.92 -7.08 -10.02
CA ASN A 11 5.34 -6.99 -11.43
C ASN A 11 5.65 -5.53 -11.82
N ALA A 12 4.79 -4.58 -11.46
CA ALA A 12 5.01 -3.17 -11.74
C ALA A 12 6.23 -2.62 -11.00
N ALA A 13 6.45 -3.03 -9.75
CA ALA A 13 7.65 -2.68 -8.99
C ALA A 13 8.92 -3.20 -9.70
N ALA A 14 8.94 -4.49 -10.06
CA ALA A 14 10.07 -5.12 -10.74
C ALA A 14 10.36 -4.48 -12.11
N ALA A 15 9.34 -4.17 -12.90
CA ALA A 15 9.47 -3.49 -14.19
C ALA A 15 10.08 -2.09 -14.07
N ASN A 16 9.92 -1.45 -12.91
CA ASN A 16 10.43 -0.10 -12.62
C ASN A 16 11.62 -0.09 -11.64
N ALA A 17 12.31 -1.23 -11.50
CA ALA A 17 13.53 -1.36 -10.69
C ALA A 17 13.38 -0.88 -9.23
N CYS A 18 12.23 -1.15 -8.60
CA CYS A 18 12.02 -0.99 -7.16
C CYS A 18 11.42 -2.26 -6.54
N GLY A 19 11.52 -2.41 -5.22
CA GLY A 19 10.93 -3.54 -4.48
C GLY A 19 9.43 -3.35 -4.21
N SER A 20 9.00 -2.10 -3.99
CA SER A 20 7.60 -1.79 -3.67
C SER A 20 7.08 -0.59 -4.47
N VAL A 21 5.87 -0.69 -5.02
CA VAL A 21 5.17 0.43 -5.66
C VAL A 21 4.70 1.49 -4.66
N LEU A 22 4.66 1.14 -3.37
CA LEU A 22 4.25 2.03 -2.29
C LEU A 22 5.42 2.83 -1.72
N ALA A 23 6.55 2.17 -1.44
CA ALA A 23 7.78 2.87 -1.09
C ALA A 23 8.35 3.61 -2.32
N GLY A 24 8.18 3.05 -3.52
CA GLY A 24 8.75 3.59 -4.74
C GLY A 24 10.26 3.42 -4.75
N HIS A 25 10.98 4.38 -5.34
CA HIS A 25 12.44 4.29 -5.47
C HIS A 25 13.21 4.45 -4.15
N THR A 26 12.50 4.60 -3.01
CA THR A 26 13.09 4.60 -1.67
C THR A 26 13.09 3.20 -1.04
N SER A 27 12.55 2.16 -1.71
CA SER A 27 12.85 0.79 -1.29
C SER A 27 14.27 0.45 -1.76
N GLU A 28 15.27 0.65 -0.90
CA GLU A 28 16.64 0.19 -1.17
C GLU A 28 16.69 -1.33 -0.96
N GLY A 29 16.41 -2.10 -2.00
CA GLY A 29 16.54 -3.56 -2.00
C GLY A 29 15.48 -4.29 -2.82
N ASP A 30 15.86 -5.42 -3.43
CA ASP A 30 14.96 -6.45 -3.96
C ASP A 30 14.34 -7.32 -2.85
N GLU A 31 14.61 -6.98 -1.58
CA GLU A 31 14.27 -7.77 -0.40
C GLU A 31 12.82 -7.59 0.06
N PHE A 32 12.15 -6.52 -0.37
CA PHE A 32 10.79 -6.19 0.05
C PHE A 32 9.85 -6.14 -1.15
N GLY A 33 8.74 -6.90 -1.07
CA GLY A 33 7.64 -6.87 -2.03
C GLY A 33 6.36 -6.32 -1.42
N ASP A 34 5.41 -5.95 -2.27
CA ASP A 34 4.09 -5.53 -1.82
C ASP A 34 3.19 -6.75 -1.53
N VAL A 35 2.40 -6.70 -0.46
CA VAL A 35 1.46 -7.75 -0.07
C VAL A 35 0.05 -7.18 0.04
N ALA A 36 -0.91 -7.75 -0.69
CA ALA A 36 -2.30 -7.38 -0.54
C ALA A 36 -2.99 -8.20 0.58
N LEU A 37 -3.86 -7.53 1.32
CA LEU A 37 -4.55 -8.03 2.52
C LEU A 37 -6.04 -7.72 2.42
N TRP A 38 -6.88 -8.70 2.77
CA TRP A 38 -8.32 -8.50 2.90
C TRP A 38 -8.65 -8.14 4.36
N LEU A 39 -9.14 -6.92 4.59
CA LEU A 39 -9.55 -6.45 5.91
C LEU A 39 -11.02 -6.78 6.20
N GLY A 40 -11.84 -6.95 5.15
CA GLY A 40 -13.26 -7.23 5.27
C GLY A 40 -14.12 -5.99 5.52
N GLU A 41 -15.32 -6.21 6.06
CA GLU A 41 -16.25 -5.12 6.38
C GLU A 41 -15.75 -4.30 7.57
N GLY A 42 -15.98 -2.99 7.55
CA GLY A 42 -15.56 -2.08 8.63
C GLY A 42 -15.36 -0.64 8.19
N GLU A 43 -14.86 0.18 9.10
CA GLU A 43 -14.47 1.58 8.84
C GLU A 43 -12.94 1.67 8.81
N PHE A 44 -12.36 1.47 7.63
CA PHE A 44 -10.91 1.56 7.39
C PHE A 44 -10.55 2.71 6.44
N GLY A 45 -11.44 3.70 6.33
CA GLY A 45 -11.20 4.89 5.51
C GLY A 45 -10.16 5.82 6.13
N ALA A 46 -9.91 6.94 5.44
CA ALA A 46 -9.03 7.99 5.97
C ALA A 46 -9.49 8.45 7.36
N GLY A 47 -8.56 8.53 8.31
CA GLY A 47 -8.80 8.80 9.73
C GLY A 47 -8.89 7.55 10.62
N HIS A 48 -8.89 6.35 10.05
CA HIS A 48 -8.93 5.07 10.76
C HIS A 48 -7.63 4.26 10.64
N GLU A 49 -6.50 4.93 10.39
CA GLU A 49 -5.21 4.27 10.15
C GLU A 49 -4.73 3.44 11.34
N GLU A 50 -5.02 3.87 12.57
CA GLU A 50 -4.72 3.08 13.77
C GLU A 50 -5.54 1.77 13.83
N ASP A 51 -6.80 1.80 13.37
CA ASP A 51 -7.69 0.64 13.37
C ASP A 51 -7.23 -0.41 12.34
N VAL A 52 -6.69 0.05 11.22
CA VAL A 52 -6.01 -0.81 10.23
C VAL A 52 -4.83 -1.53 10.87
N LEU A 53 -3.95 -0.80 11.57
CA LEU A 53 -2.78 -1.39 12.23
C LEU A 53 -3.20 -2.37 13.33
N ARG A 54 -4.22 -2.06 14.13
CA ARG A 54 -4.76 -2.99 15.14
C ARG A 54 -5.33 -4.26 14.51
N THR A 55 -6.07 -4.13 13.41
CA THR A 55 -6.68 -5.26 12.69
C THR A 55 -5.63 -6.22 12.12
N LEU A 56 -4.49 -5.67 11.70
CA LEU A 56 -3.35 -6.45 11.21
C LEU A 56 -2.40 -6.95 12.31
N ASP A 57 -2.77 -6.79 13.59
CA ASP A 57 -1.92 -7.09 14.75
C ASP A 57 -0.57 -6.34 14.75
N LEU A 58 -0.56 -5.15 14.13
CA LEU A 58 0.58 -4.23 14.04
C LEU A 58 0.50 -3.09 15.07
N ALA A 59 -0.30 -3.22 16.12
CA ALA A 59 -0.41 -2.19 17.16
C ALA A 59 0.95 -1.86 17.84
N GLY A 60 1.93 -2.76 17.76
CA GLY A 60 3.31 -2.49 18.18
C GLY A 60 3.98 -1.33 17.44
N TRP A 61 3.51 -0.99 16.23
CA TRP A 61 3.98 0.14 15.45
C TRP A 61 3.45 1.48 15.96
N LEU A 62 2.41 1.50 16.81
CA LEU A 62 1.84 2.71 17.42
C LEU A 62 2.52 3.10 18.73
N LYS A 63 3.65 2.46 19.09
CA LYS A 63 4.35 2.75 20.35
C LYS A 63 5.14 4.06 20.27
N GLY A 64 5.32 4.69 21.44
CA GLY A 64 6.05 5.96 21.56
C GLY A 64 5.31 7.10 20.87
N ASP A 65 6.05 7.95 20.15
CA ASP A 65 5.50 9.09 19.42
C ASP A 65 5.19 8.79 17.93
N ALA A 66 5.31 7.52 17.51
CA ALA A 66 5.03 7.11 16.15
C ALA A 66 3.53 7.23 15.83
N LYS A 67 3.22 7.91 14.72
CA LYS A 67 1.84 8.13 14.26
C LYS A 67 1.72 7.87 12.78
N PRO A 68 0.58 7.31 12.33
CA PRO A 68 0.28 7.26 10.91
C PRO A 68 0.31 8.65 10.28
N ARG A 69 0.88 8.76 9.09
CA ARG A 69 0.94 9.97 8.28
C ARG A 69 0.26 9.70 6.95
N SER A 70 -0.81 10.43 6.67
CA SER A 70 -1.44 10.45 5.35
C SER A 70 -0.47 10.91 4.27
N VAL A 71 -0.42 10.17 3.17
CA VAL A 71 0.35 10.51 1.97
C VAL A 71 -0.63 10.76 0.84
N LYS A 72 -0.40 11.85 0.10
CA LYS A 72 -1.22 12.19 -1.06
C LYS A 72 -0.93 11.22 -2.21
N LEU A 73 -1.98 10.59 -2.74
CA LEU A 73 -1.87 9.75 -3.94
C LEU A 73 -1.45 10.57 -5.16
N GLY A 74 -0.58 9.99 -5.97
CA GLY A 74 -0.23 10.48 -7.30
C GLY A 74 -1.32 10.18 -8.34
N PRO A 75 -1.14 10.65 -9.59
CA PRO A 75 -2.14 10.51 -10.66
C PRO A 75 -2.54 9.07 -10.98
N ALA A 76 -1.63 8.11 -10.81
CA ALA A 76 -1.87 6.68 -11.03
C ALA A 76 -2.59 6.00 -9.85
N GLY A 77 -2.97 6.73 -8.79
CA GLY A 77 -3.51 6.14 -7.57
C GLY A 77 -2.47 5.41 -6.72
N LEU A 78 -1.19 5.74 -6.91
CA LEU A 78 -0.02 5.17 -6.24
C LEU A 78 0.73 6.24 -5.45
N SER A 79 1.80 5.83 -4.75
CA SER A 79 2.70 6.74 -4.06
C SER A 79 3.36 7.74 -5.04
N PRO A 80 3.54 9.02 -4.67
CA PRO A 80 4.24 9.99 -5.51
C PRO A 80 5.73 9.70 -5.68
N THR A 81 6.30 8.82 -4.84
CA THR A 81 7.70 8.37 -4.94
C THR A 81 7.90 7.27 -5.97
N PHE A 82 6.81 6.66 -6.46
CA PHE A 82 6.85 5.70 -7.54
C PHE A 82 6.82 6.42 -8.89
N LYS A 83 7.96 6.41 -9.58
CA LYS A 83 8.16 7.05 -10.88
C LYS A 83 8.24 5.96 -11.95
N ALA A 84 7.17 5.79 -12.70
CA ALA A 84 7.09 4.79 -13.75
C ALA A 84 6.67 5.44 -15.07
N ASP A 85 7.05 4.81 -16.19
CA ASP A 85 6.55 5.21 -17.50
C ASP A 85 5.04 4.92 -17.58
N PRO A 86 4.18 5.92 -17.86
CA PRO A 86 2.74 5.68 -18.00
C PRO A 86 2.38 4.67 -19.09
N SER A 87 3.26 4.38 -20.04
CA SER A 87 3.06 3.37 -21.09
C SER A 87 3.46 1.95 -20.68
N ASP A 88 4.02 1.75 -19.49
CA ASP A 88 4.41 0.43 -18.97
C ASP A 88 3.17 -0.49 -18.84
N PRO A 89 3.15 -1.66 -19.50
CA PRO A 89 2.02 -2.59 -19.44
C PRO A 89 1.78 -3.16 -18.03
N ASP A 90 2.82 -3.38 -17.23
CA ASP A 90 2.68 -3.91 -15.87
C ASP A 90 2.08 -2.85 -14.94
N LEU A 91 2.50 -1.58 -15.09
CA LEU A 91 1.86 -0.46 -14.43
C LEU A 91 0.39 -0.33 -14.81
N GLN A 92 0.07 -0.42 -16.10
CA GLN A 92 -1.30 -0.32 -16.59
C GLN A 92 -2.18 -1.44 -16.01
N GLY A 93 -1.66 -2.66 -15.90
CA GLY A 93 -2.32 -3.78 -15.24
C GLY A 93 -2.65 -3.47 -13.78
N LEU A 94 -1.69 -2.93 -13.03
CA LEU A 94 -1.90 -2.51 -11.64
C LEU A 94 -2.93 -1.39 -11.51
N VAL A 95 -2.82 -0.34 -12.33
CA VAL A 95 -3.74 0.82 -12.32
C VAL A 95 -5.17 0.38 -12.59
N GLN A 96 -5.39 -0.57 -13.50
CA GLN A 96 -6.72 -1.12 -13.77
C GLN A 96 -7.32 -1.83 -12.56
N ILE A 97 -6.51 -2.61 -11.83
CA ILE A 97 -6.95 -3.26 -10.59
C ILE A 97 -7.27 -2.20 -9.53
N LEU A 98 -6.40 -1.21 -9.33
CA LEU A 98 -6.61 -0.12 -8.37
C LEU A 98 -7.82 0.76 -8.71
N ALA A 99 -8.19 0.87 -9.99
CA ALA A 99 -9.37 1.61 -10.43
C ALA A 99 -10.68 0.98 -9.91
N THR A 100 -10.70 -0.33 -9.62
CA THR A 100 -11.86 -1.01 -9.04
C THR A 100 -12.10 -0.66 -7.56
N LEU A 101 -11.07 -0.13 -6.88
CA LEU A 101 -11.14 0.27 -5.48
C LEU A 101 -11.72 1.68 -5.33
N LYS A 102 -12.67 1.86 -4.41
CA LYS A 102 -13.25 3.15 -4.02
C LYS A 102 -12.59 3.68 -2.74
N ASN A 103 -12.74 4.98 -2.48
CA ASN A 103 -12.27 5.63 -1.24
C ASN A 103 -10.80 5.35 -0.93
N LYS A 104 -9.95 5.40 -1.96
CA LYS A 104 -8.54 5.07 -1.82
C LYS A 104 -7.81 6.08 -0.93
N HIS A 105 -6.97 5.57 -0.05
CA HIS A 105 -6.10 6.38 0.81
C HIS A 105 -4.75 5.69 0.98
N LEU A 106 -3.66 6.46 1.06
CA LEU A 106 -2.33 5.95 1.37
C LEU A 106 -1.86 6.61 2.65
N PHE A 107 -1.35 5.82 3.59
CA PHE A 107 -0.64 6.32 4.75
C PHE A 107 0.66 5.57 4.97
N THR A 108 1.54 6.18 5.76
CA THR A 108 2.77 5.57 6.24
C THR A 108 2.85 5.59 7.74
N ILE A 109 3.60 4.68 8.33
CA ILE A 109 4.01 4.76 9.72
C ILE A 109 5.52 4.56 9.81
N ASP A 110 6.17 5.57 10.37
CA ASP A 110 7.61 5.66 10.45
C ASP A 110 8.07 5.12 11.80
N ARG A 111 8.89 4.08 11.74
CA ARG A 111 9.52 3.46 12.90
C ARG A 111 11.01 3.30 12.65
N SER A 112 11.58 4.20 11.86
CA SER A 112 13.01 4.19 11.48
C SER A 112 13.95 4.11 12.68
N GLN A 113 13.59 4.70 13.82
CA GLN A 113 14.40 4.66 15.04
C GLN A 113 14.38 3.29 15.74
N ASP A 114 13.34 2.50 15.55
CA ASP A 114 13.10 1.24 16.28
C ASP A 114 13.20 -0.02 15.37
N PHE A 115 13.09 0.15 14.06
CA PHE A 115 13.11 -0.91 13.06
C PHE A 115 14.10 -0.62 11.92
N ASP A 116 15.35 -0.26 12.25
CA ASP A 116 16.46 -0.17 11.29
C ASP A 116 16.14 0.68 10.04
N GLY A 117 15.64 1.90 10.24
CA GLY A 117 15.25 2.78 9.14
C GLY A 117 13.87 2.49 8.53
N SER A 118 13.21 1.40 8.92
CA SER A 118 11.98 0.95 8.24
C SER A 118 10.78 1.88 8.38
N VAL A 119 10.12 2.10 7.24
CA VAL A 119 8.82 2.76 7.11
C VAL A 119 7.84 1.79 6.45
N ALA A 120 6.68 1.59 7.08
CA ALA A 120 5.61 0.80 6.50
C ALA A 120 4.63 1.70 5.75
N TYR A 121 4.17 1.24 4.58
CA TYR A 121 3.25 1.94 3.69
C TYR A 121 1.99 1.10 3.51
N PHE A 122 0.82 1.75 3.54
CA PHE A 122 -0.47 1.10 3.37
C PHE A 122 -1.35 1.88 2.39
N LEU A 123 -1.63 1.29 1.23
CA LEU A 123 -2.64 1.77 0.29
C LEU A 123 -3.95 1.00 0.53
N LEU A 124 -4.97 1.70 0.98
CA LEU A 124 -6.28 1.14 1.24
C LEU A 124 -7.27 1.50 0.15
N GLY A 125 -8.28 0.65 0.00
CA GLY A 125 -9.46 0.95 -0.77
C GLY A 125 -10.59 -0.04 -0.51
N HIS A 126 -11.81 0.41 -0.75
CA HIS A 126 -13.00 -0.40 -0.60
C HIS A 126 -13.33 -1.09 -1.92
N TYR A 127 -13.32 -2.42 -1.91
CA TYR A 127 -13.69 -3.27 -3.05
C TYR A 127 -15.17 -3.65 -2.95
N SER A 128 -15.87 -3.66 -4.08
CA SER A 128 -17.27 -4.09 -4.12
C SER A 128 -17.62 -4.61 -5.52
N GLU A 129 -17.90 -5.91 -5.61
CA GLU A 129 -18.29 -6.60 -6.84
C GLU A 129 -19.33 -7.69 -6.54
N GLY A 130 -20.52 -7.56 -7.11
CA GLY A 130 -21.62 -8.50 -6.87
C GLY A 130 -22.02 -8.56 -5.40
N LYS A 131 -21.82 -9.72 -4.76
CA LYS A 131 -22.11 -9.94 -3.33
C LYS A 131 -20.89 -9.78 -2.43
N VAL A 132 -19.70 -9.55 -3.00
CA VAL A 132 -18.46 -9.40 -2.25
C VAL A 132 -18.20 -7.92 -2.07
N SER A 133 -18.04 -7.50 -0.82
CA SER A 133 -17.76 -6.14 -0.40
C SER A 133 -16.78 -6.17 0.77
N GLY A 134 -15.92 -5.16 0.87
CA GLY A 134 -15.00 -5.01 1.98
C GLY A 134 -13.74 -4.22 1.63
N TRP A 135 -13.00 -3.89 2.67
CA TRP A 135 -11.74 -3.17 2.57
C TRP A 135 -10.59 -4.09 2.21
N VAL A 136 -9.71 -3.56 1.37
CA VAL A 136 -8.47 -4.17 0.93
C VAL A 136 -7.34 -3.20 1.23
N ALA A 137 -6.22 -3.74 1.71
CA ALA A 137 -4.97 -3.01 1.82
C ALA A 137 -3.92 -3.62 0.90
N LEU A 138 -3.06 -2.81 0.32
CA LEU A 138 -1.75 -3.18 -0.19
C LEU A 138 -0.73 -2.62 0.82
N ALA A 139 0.14 -3.47 1.33
CA ALA A 139 1.16 -3.11 2.30
C ALA A 139 2.55 -3.29 1.68
N GLY A 140 3.45 -2.36 1.94
CA GLY A 140 4.83 -2.37 1.45
C GLY A 140 5.77 -1.75 2.48
N MET A 141 7.07 -2.02 2.34
CA MET A 141 8.12 -1.54 3.24
C MET A 141 9.16 -0.72 2.45
N GLY A 142 9.71 0.30 3.08
CA GLY A 142 10.84 1.08 2.58
C GLY A 142 11.78 1.48 3.73
N ILE A 143 12.93 2.06 3.37
CA ILE A 143 13.97 2.56 4.28
C ILE A 143 14.18 4.06 4.03
#